data_AF-A0AA89CM78-F1
#
_entry.id   AF-A0AA89CM78-F1
#
_cell.length_a   1.000
_cell.length_b   1.000
_cell.length_c   1.000
_cell.angle_alpha   90.00
_cell.angle_beta   90.00
_cell.angle_gamma   90.00
#
_symmetry.space_group_name_H-M   'P 1'
#
loop_
_entity.id
_entity.type
_entity.pdbx_description
1 polymer ?
#
loop_
_entity_poly.entity_id
_entity_poly.type
_entity_poly.pdbx_seq_one_letter_code
_entity_poly.pdbx_strand_id
1 'polypeptide(L)'
;MKTAKTQEDKRKRAEQRIKALKGFYIHLTVYILVNIMISTISVVGNMSSGDSFIEAFTTFGTFSTAIFWGIGVFFHGAKVFEFNPFFSKEWEERKIKQYLEEDTNEIGKYN
;
A
#
# COMPACT_ATOMS: atom_id res chain seq x y z
N MET A 1 -5.18 -11.62 -35.07
CA MET A 1 -5.69 -10.36 -34.47
C MET A 1 -5.92 -10.46 -32.96
N LYS A 2 -6.56 -11.52 -32.43
CA LYS A 2 -6.74 -11.74 -30.97
C LYS A 2 -5.42 -11.73 -30.16
N THR A 3 -4.38 -12.37 -30.67
CA THR A 3 -3.07 -12.52 -30.00
C THR A 3 -2.32 -11.20 -29.81
N ALA A 4 -2.32 -10.30 -30.80
CA ALA A 4 -1.66 -8.99 -30.69
C ALA A 4 -2.34 -8.09 -29.64
N LYS A 5 -3.69 -8.10 -29.59
CA LYS A 5 -4.47 -7.37 -28.57
C LYS A 5 -4.15 -7.84 -27.16
N THR A 6 -4.02 -9.16 -26.96
CA THR A 6 -3.66 -9.74 -25.66
C THR A 6 -2.23 -9.39 -25.23
N GLN A 7 -1.27 -9.29 -26.16
CA GLN A 7 0.10 -8.89 -25.85
C GLN A 7 0.19 -7.40 -25.48
N GLU A 8 -0.53 -6.54 -26.21
CA GLU A 8 -0.62 -5.10 -25.90
C GLU A 8 -1.25 -4.86 -24.52
N ASP A 9 -2.33 -5.57 -24.19
CA ASP A 9 -3.00 -5.47 -22.89
C ASP A 9 -2.10 -5.93 -21.73
N LYS A 10 -1.35 -7.03 -21.92
CA LYS A 10 -0.35 -7.48 -20.93
C LYS A 10 0.75 -6.45 -20.72
N ARG A 11 1.25 -5.83 -21.79
CA ARG A 11 2.28 -4.80 -21.71
C ARG A 11 1.78 -3.55 -20.97
N LYS A 12 0.57 -3.08 -21.29
CA LYS A 12 -0.07 -1.95 -20.60
C LYS A 12 -0.25 -2.22 -19.10
N ARG A 13 -0.68 -3.43 -18.71
CA ARG A 13 -0.81 -3.81 -17.29
C ARG A 13 0.56 -3.80 -16.58
N ALA A 14 1.60 -4.33 -17.22
CA ALA A 14 2.96 -4.31 -16.67
C ALA A 14 3.49 -2.87 -16.51
N GLU A 15 3.28 -2.00 -17.51
CA GLU A 15 3.64 -0.58 -17.46
C GLU A 15 2.92 0.17 -16.33
N GLN A 16 1.61 -0.08 -16.16
CA GLN A 16 0.82 0.47 -15.05
C GLN A 16 1.34 0.02 -13.69
N ARG A 17 1.72 -1.25 -13.54
CA ARG A 17 2.32 -1.77 -12.32
C ARG A 17 3.64 -1.11 -11.99
N ILE A 18 4.54 -0.96 -12.96
CA ILE A 18 5.82 -0.27 -12.76
C ILE A 18 5.59 1.19 -12.35
N LYS A 19 4.63 1.87 -12.98
CA LYS A 19 4.28 3.25 -12.63
C LYS A 19 3.77 3.36 -11.18
N ALA A 20 2.91 2.43 -10.75
CA ALA A 20 2.41 2.37 -9.39
C ALA A 20 3.54 2.11 -8.37
N LEU A 21 4.45 1.18 -8.68
CA LEU A 21 5.61 0.86 -7.86
C LEU A 21 6.53 2.06 -7.68
N LYS A 22 6.87 2.75 -8.78
CA LYS A 22 7.66 3.99 -8.74
C LYS A 22 6.98 5.08 -7.92
N GLY A 23 5.68 5.27 -8.11
CA GLY A 23 4.89 6.23 -7.34
C GLY A 23 4.91 5.94 -5.83
N PHE A 24 4.80 4.67 -5.45
CA PHE A 24 4.93 4.26 -4.05
C PHE A 24 6.32 4.55 -3.48
N TYR A 25 7.40 4.20 -4.18
CA TYR A 25 8.75 4.47 -3.68
C TYR A 25 9.05 5.96 -3.53
N ILE A 26 8.55 6.80 -4.45
CA ILE A 26 8.67 8.26 -4.31
C ILE A 26 7.93 8.72 -3.06
N HIS A 27 6.68 8.31 -2.88
CA HIS A 27 5.89 8.69 -1.71
C HIS A 27 6.54 8.21 -0.40
N LEU A 28 7.01 6.96 -0.36
CA LEU A 28 7.73 6.41 0.80
C LEU A 28 9.02 7.18 1.09
N THR A 29 9.78 7.55 0.06
CA THR A 29 11.02 8.33 0.22
C THR A 29 10.72 9.72 0.79
N VAL A 30 9.73 10.42 0.23
CA VAL A 30 9.28 11.72 0.74
C VAL A 30 8.81 11.60 2.18
N TYR A 31 8.02 10.57 2.49
CA TYR A 31 7.56 10.29 3.86
C TYR A 31 8.74 10.13 4.83
N ILE A 32 9.76 9.33 4.50
CA ILE A 32 10.93 9.12 5.37
C ILE A 32 11.69 10.44 5.57
N LEU A 33 12.03 11.14 4.48
CA LEU A 33 12.83 12.36 4.56
C LEU A 33 12.13 13.48 5.33
N VAL A 34 10.84 13.69 5.07
CA VAL A 34 10.05 14.72 5.75
C VAL A 34 9.90 14.39 7.24
N ASN A 35 9.62 13.13 7.60
CA ASN A 35 9.48 12.78 9.00
C ASN A 35 10.81 12.85 9.77
N ILE A 36 11.94 12.47 9.16
CA ILE A 36 13.27 12.67 9.78
C ILE A 36 13.50 14.17 10.06
N MET A 37 13.18 15.03 9.08
CA MET A 37 13.31 16.48 9.24
C MET A 37 12.42 17.01 10.38
N ILE A 38 11.14 16.65 10.38
CA ILE A 38 10.18 17.09 11.41
C ILE A 38 10.62 16.60 12.79
N SER A 39 10.94 15.30 12.94
CA SER A 39 11.38 14.76 14.22
C SER A 39 12.67 15.41 14.70
N THR A 40 13.61 15.72 13.81
CA THR A 40 14.83 16.46 14.17
C THR A 40 14.51 17.86 14.69
N ILE A 41 13.64 18.61 14.00
CA ILE A 41 13.22 19.96 14.42
C ILE A 41 12.49 19.91 15.77
N SER A 42 11.56 18.96 15.95
CA SER A 42 10.84 18.77 17.21
C SER A 42 11.78 18.44 18.37
N VAL A 43 12.73 17.51 18.18
CA VAL A 43 13.69 17.14 19.23
C VAL A 43 14.57 18.33 19.60
N VAL A 44 15.13 19.04 18.62
CA VAL A 44 15.98 20.22 18.88
C VAL A 44 15.20 21.34 19.57
N GLY A 45 13.94 21.57 19.17
CA GLY A 45 13.08 22.57 19.81
C GLY A 45 12.74 22.25 21.26
N ASN A 46 12.39 20.99 21.54
CA ASN A 46 12.09 20.53 22.91
C ASN A 46 13.35 20.59 23.80
N MET A 47 14.50 20.15 23.29
CA MET A 47 15.77 20.26 24.02
C MET A 47 16.15 21.71 24.32
N SER A 48 15.88 22.63 23.40
CA SER A 48 16.10 24.07 23.61
C SER A 48 15.15 24.67 24.65
N SER A 49 14.03 23.99 24.94
CA SER A 49 13.03 24.39 25.93
C SER A 49 13.31 23.82 27.33
N GLY A 50 14.38 23.04 27.49
CA GLY A 50 14.82 22.48 28.76
C GLY A 50 14.66 20.96 28.90
N ASP A 51 14.06 20.29 27.92
CA ASP A 51 13.88 18.84 27.95
C ASP A 51 15.21 18.09 27.75
N SER A 52 15.35 16.94 28.40
CA SER A 52 16.44 16.01 28.09
C SER A 52 16.25 15.40 26.68
N PHE A 53 17.33 14.88 26.07
CA PHE A 53 17.23 14.21 24.78
C PHE A 53 16.20 13.06 24.78
N ILE A 54 16.14 12.29 25.86
CA ILE A 54 15.19 11.16 26.00
C ILE A 54 13.75 11.67 26.00
N GLU A 55 13.45 12.74 26.75
CA GLU A 55 12.10 13.33 26.80
C GLU A 55 11.70 13.95 25.46
N ALA A 56 12.59 14.74 24.86
CA ALA A 56 12.37 15.36 23.56
C ALA A 56 12.13 14.32 22.44
N PHE A 57 12.86 13.21 22.48
CA PHE A 57 12.69 12.10 21.53
C PHE A 57 11.43 11.29 21.79
N THR A 58 11.09 10.99 23.04
CA THR A 58 9.94 10.13 23.38
C THR A 58 8.59 10.87 23.40
N THR A 59 8.61 12.19 23.24
CA THR A 59 7.41 13.02 23.14
C THR A 59 6.50 12.56 22.00
N PHE A 60 5.23 12.29 22.30
CA PHE A 60 4.24 11.84 21.31
C PHE A 60 4.12 12.79 20.11
N GLY A 61 4.27 14.09 20.34
CA GLY A 61 4.27 15.11 19.29
C GLY A 61 5.32 14.87 18.21
N THR A 62 6.52 14.39 18.58
CA THR A 62 7.67 14.17 17.69
C THR A 62 7.39 13.15 16.59
N PHE A 63 6.50 12.17 16.84
CA PHE A 63 6.17 11.10 15.90
C PHE A 63 4.70 11.05 15.50
N SER A 64 3.84 11.89 16.06
CA SER A 64 2.40 11.89 15.74
C SER A 64 2.14 12.07 14.24
N THR A 65 2.85 13.01 13.59
CA THR A 65 2.79 13.22 12.14
C THR A 65 3.19 11.95 11.38
N ALA A 66 4.28 11.30 11.77
CA ALA A 66 4.75 10.06 11.14
C ALA A 66 3.70 8.95 11.26
N ILE A 67 3.08 8.79 12.44
CA ILE A 67 2.08 7.75 12.68
C ILE A 67 0.86 7.94 11.77
N PHE A 68 0.25 9.14 11.77
CA PHE A 68 -0.97 9.38 10.99
C PHE A 68 -0.72 9.32 9.48
N TRP A 69 0.41 9.86 9.01
CA TRP A 69 0.78 9.79 7.59
C TRP A 69 1.22 8.39 7.17
N GLY A 70 1.84 7.64 8.09
CA GLY A 70 2.27 6.27 7.89
C GLY A 70 1.09 5.33 7.60
N ILE A 71 -0.09 5.59 8.15
CA ILE A 71 -1.32 4.86 7.80
C ILE A 71 -1.63 5.03 6.29
N GLY A 72 -1.52 6.24 5.76
CA GLY A 72 -1.72 6.51 4.33
C GLY A 72 -0.69 5.81 3.44
N VAL A 73 0.58 5.83 3.84
CA VAL A 73 1.67 5.11 3.15
C VAL A 73 1.45 3.60 3.18
N PHE A 74 1.00 3.06 4.33
CA PHE A 74 0.67 1.65 4.49
C PHE A 74 -0.42 1.21 3.51
N PHE A 75 -1.55 1.93 3.45
CA PHE A 75 -2.63 1.58 2.52
C PHE A 75 -2.23 1.77 1.04
N HIS A 76 -1.41 2.78 0.73
CA HIS A 76 -0.85 2.92 -0.62
C HIS A 76 0.03 1.72 -0.99
N GLY A 77 0.89 1.29 -0.07
CA GLY A 77 1.71 0.09 -0.23
C GLY A 77 0.85 -1.16 -0.43
N ALA A 78 -0.15 -1.37 0.44
CA ALA A 78 -1.06 -2.50 0.33
C ALA A 78 -1.73 -2.58 -1.05
N LYS A 79 -2.20 -1.42 -1.57
CA LYS A 79 -2.76 -1.33 -2.91
C LYS A 79 -1.75 -1.65 -4.01
N VAL A 80 -0.53 -1.12 -3.92
CA VAL A 80 0.50 -1.28 -4.97
C VAL A 80 1.04 -2.70 -5.03
N PHE A 81 1.26 -3.33 -3.89
CA PHE A 81 1.72 -4.72 -3.79
C PHE A 81 0.59 -5.74 -3.91
N GLU A 82 -0.66 -5.32 -4.09
CA GLU A 82 -1.85 -6.19 -3.99
C GLU A 82 -1.81 -7.05 -2.73
N PHE A 83 -1.29 -6.47 -1.65
CA PHE A 83 -1.24 -7.14 -0.37
C PHE A 83 -2.65 -7.11 0.20
N ASN A 84 -3.28 -8.28 0.19
CA ASN A 84 -4.61 -8.48 0.74
C ASN A 84 -4.50 -9.25 2.06
N PRO A 85 -4.34 -8.56 3.21
CA PRO A 85 -4.16 -9.24 4.49
C PRO A 85 -5.37 -10.08 4.93
N PHE A 86 -6.52 -9.86 4.30
CA PHE A 86 -7.78 -10.53 4.65
C PHE A 86 -8.15 -11.69 3.72
N PHE A 87 -7.65 -11.71 2.49
CA PHE A 87 -8.05 -12.70 1.49
C PHE A 87 -6.81 -13.42 0.96
N SER A 88 -6.61 -14.67 1.41
CA SER A 88 -5.53 -15.53 0.91
C SER A 88 -5.81 -15.94 -0.56
N LYS A 89 -4.76 -16.27 -1.31
CA LYS A 89 -4.90 -16.85 -2.66
C LYS A 89 -5.83 -18.06 -2.68
N GLU A 90 -5.79 -18.88 -1.64
CA GLU A 90 -6.69 -20.04 -1.49
C GLU A 90 -8.15 -19.61 -1.33
N TRP A 91 -8.43 -18.50 -0.63
CA TRP A 91 -9.79 -17.96 -0.55
C TRP A 91 -10.26 -17.46 -1.91
N GLU A 92 -9.41 -16.75 -2.66
CA GLU A 92 -9.72 -16.29 -4.02
C GLU A 92 -9.97 -17.46 -4.96
N GLU A 93 -9.12 -18.50 -4.95
CA GLU A 93 -9.31 -19.70 -5.75
C GLU A 93 -10.59 -20.45 -5.41
N ARG A 94 -10.92 -20.61 -4.11
CA ARG A 94 -12.18 -21.21 -3.69
C ARG A 94 -13.38 -20.42 -4.22
N LYS A 95 -13.32 -19.09 -4.18
CA LYS A 95 -14.41 -18.25 -4.67
C LYS A 95 -14.57 -18.32 -6.18
N ILE A 96 -13.47 -18.28 -6.94
CA ILE A 96 -13.49 -18.47 -8.39
C ILE A 96 -14.12 -19.82 -8.74
N LYS A 97 -13.72 -20.89 -8.05
CA LYS A 97 -14.28 -22.23 -8.26
C LYS A 97 -15.78 -22.27 -7.95
N GLN A 98 -16.20 -21.66 -6.84
CA GLN A 98 -17.61 -21.58 -6.47
C GLN A 98 -18.44 -20.85 -7.53
N TYR A 99 -17.98 -19.70 -8.04
CA TYR A 99 -18.69 -18.97 -9.09
C TYR A 99 -18.79 -19.76 -10.41
N LEU A 100 -17.73 -20.48 -10.80
CA LEU A 100 -17.76 -21.33 -11.99
C LEU A 100 -18.72 -22.52 -11.83
N GLU A 101 -18.80 -23.11 -10.65
CA GLU A 101 -19.75 -24.19 -10.33
C GLU A 101 -21.20 -23.68 -10.30
N GLU A 102 -21.43 -22.49 -9.74
CA GLU A 102 -22.75 -21.81 -9.77
C GLU A 102 -23.19 -21.51 -11.21
N ASP A 103 -22.34 -20.90 -12.04
CA ASP A 103 -22.64 -20.63 -13.46
C ASP A 103 -22.95 -21.93 -14.24
N THR A 104 -22.17 -23.00 -14.00
CA THR A 104 -22.36 -24.28 -14.69
C THR A 104 -23.69 -24.94 -14.29
N ASN A 105 -24.05 -24.87 -13.01
CA ASN A 105 -25.32 -25.38 -12.50
C ASN A 105 -26.52 -24.55 -12.98
N GLU A 106 -26.37 -23.23 -13.13
CA GLU A 106 -27.40 -22.37 -13.72
C GLU A 106 -27.62 -22.71 -15.20
N ILE A 107 -26.56 -22.85 -16.00
CA ILE A 107 -26.68 -23.23 -17.42
C ILE A 107 -27.29 -24.62 -17.59
N GLY A 108 -26.99 -25.57 -16.69
CA GLY A 108 -27.61 -26.90 -16.67
C GLY A 108 -29.10 -26.91 -16.27
N LYS A 109 -29.59 -25.86 -15.61
CA LYS A 109 -30.99 -25.73 -15.19
C LYS A 109 -31.95 -25.31 -16.30
N TYR A 110 -31.42 -24.75 -17.40
CA TYR A 110 -32.17 -24.27 -18.56
C TYR A 110 -32.05 -25.18 -19.79
N ASN A 111 -31.38 -26.34 -19.65
CA ASN A 111 -31.30 -27.41 -20.65
C ASN A 111 -32.07 -28.65 -20.16
#